data_AF-A0A419E6K6-F1
#
_entry.id   AF-A0A419E6K6-F1
#
_cell.length_a   1.000
_cell.length_b   1.000
_cell.length_c   1.000
_cell.angle_alpha   90.00
_cell.angle_beta   90.00
_cell.angle_gamma   90.00
#
_symmetry.space_group_name_H-M   'P 1'
#
loop_
_entity.id
_entity.type
_entity.pdbx_description
1 polymer ?
#
loop_
_entity_poly.entity_id
_entity_poly.type
_entity_poly.pdbx_seq_one_letter_code
_entity_poly.pdbx_strand_id
1 'polypeptide(L)' 'MSDAETAETEKTKHPSFVALCGRVFHSDPEFFPQAEYHDRTIFLCTEVCLGAFLSDPDRFVAAHKKSYKKQNSE' A
#
# COMPACT_ATOMS: atom_id res chain seq x y z
N MET A 1 -13.74 -24.49 20.98
CA MET A 1 -12.62 -23.53 21.14
C MET A 1 -11.65 -23.90 20.03
N SER A 2 -11.63 -23.25 18.88
CA SER A 2 -11.76 -21.82 18.64
C SER A 2 -12.52 -21.58 17.33
N ASP A 3 -13.42 -20.62 17.38
CA ASP A 3 -14.02 -19.98 16.22
C ASP A 3 -12.89 -19.46 15.31
N ALA A 4 -12.68 -20.12 14.18
CA ALA A 4 -12.01 -19.52 13.05
C ALA A 4 -13.03 -18.59 12.41
N GLU A 5 -13.08 -17.38 12.95
CA GLU A 5 -13.92 -16.29 12.51
C GLU A 5 -13.79 -16.18 11.00
N THR A 6 -14.90 -16.54 10.36
CA THR A 6 -15.04 -16.52 8.92
C THR A 6 -15.17 -15.05 8.58
N ALA A 7 -14.07 -14.42 8.15
CA ALA A 7 -14.09 -13.03 7.72
C ALA A 7 -15.14 -12.90 6.59
N GLU A 8 -16.23 -12.26 6.98
CA GLU A 8 -17.49 -12.29 6.27
C GLU A 8 -17.36 -11.55 4.94
N THR A 9 -17.90 -12.20 3.93
CA THR A 9 -18.03 -11.69 2.57
C THR A 9 -19.05 -10.56 2.57
N GLU A 10 -18.64 -9.30 2.73
CA GLU A 10 -19.50 -8.16 2.44
C GLU A 10 -19.18 -7.54 1.08
N LYS A 11 -20.13 -7.74 0.18
CA LYS A 11 -20.08 -7.43 -1.24
C LYS A 11 -20.40 -5.94 -1.45
N THR A 12 -19.46 -5.06 -1.12
CA THR A 12 -19.67 -3.61 -1.25
C THR A 12 -18.40 -2.92 -1.75
N LYS A 13 -18.22 -2.86 -3.09
CA LYS A 13 -17.11 -2.15 -3.79
C LYS A 13 -15.74 -2.30 -3.12
N HIS A 14 -15.01 -3.37 -3.44
CA HIS A 14 -13.62 -3.55 -2.99
C HIS A 14 -12.84 -2.24 -3.18
N PRO A 15 -12.29 -1.64 -2.11
CA PRO A 15 -11.56 -0.40 -2.22
C PRO A 15 -10.34 -0.63 -3.12
N SER A 16 -10.20 0.20 -4.15
CA SER A 16 -9.01 0.17 -5.00
C SER A 16 -7.95 1.07 -4.40
N PHE A 17 -6.77 0.53 -4.08
CA PHE A 17 -5.66 1.32 -3.55
C PHE A 17 -4.44 1.25 -4.47
N VAL A 18 -3.64 2.32 -4.46
CA VAL A 18 -2.37 2.37 -5.19
C VAL A 18 -1.27 1.96 -4.22
N ALA A 19 -0.67 0.80 -4.46
CA ALA A 19 0.53 0.42 -3.74
C ALA A 19 1.71 1.29 -4.16
N LEU A 20 2.69 1.43 -3.28
CA LEU A 20 3.90 2.19 -3.53
C LEU A 20 4.65 1.67 -4.77
N CYS A 21 4.51 0.40 -5.14
CA CYS A 21 5.05 -0.12 -6.40
C CYS A 21 4.40 0.45 -7.68
N GLY A 22 3.42 1.37 -7.55
CA GLY A 22 2.72 2.02 -8.66
C GLY A 22 1.59 1.18 -9.27
N ARG A 23 1.26 0.04 -8.66
CA ARG A 23 0.15 -0.82 -9.09
C ARG A 23 -1.12 -0.50 -8.32
N VAL A 24 -2.25 -0.56 -9.02
CA VAL A 24 -3.58 -0.47 -8.43
C VAL A 24 -4.04 -1.87 -8.06
N PHE A 25 -4.39 -2.07 -6.80
CA PHE A 25 -4.98 -3.30 -6.28
C PHE A 25 -6.46 -3.05 -6.00
N HIS A 26 -7.33 -3.98 -6.43
CA HIS A 26 -8.77 -3.95 -6.18
C HIS A 26 -9.09 -4.98 -5.08
N SER A 27 -8.55 -4.76 -3.88
CA SER A 27 -8.62 -5.71 -2.76
C SER A 27 -8.50 -4.97 -1.45
N ASP A 28 -8.88 -5.61 -0.35
CA ASP A 28 -8.89 -4.98 0.96
C ASP A 28 -7.45 -4.66 1.43
N PRO A 29 -7.15 -3.38 1.75
CA PRO A 29 -5.81 -2.93 2.10
C PRO A 29 -5.31 -3.53 3.42
N GLU A 30 -6.20 -4.08 4.25
CA GLU A 30 -5.88 -4.69 5.55
C GLU A 30 -5.06 -5.98 5.41
N PHE A 31 -5.18 -6.68 4.27
CA PHE A 31 -4.34 -7.86 3.97
C PHE A 31 -2.95 -7.50 3.43
N PHE A 32 -2.69 -6.21 3.18
CA PHE A 32 -1.43 -5.74 2.62
C PHE A 32 -0.59 -5.05 3.69
N PRO A 33 0.74 -5.25 3.66
CA PRO A 33 1.62 -4.51 4.54
C PRO A 33 1.51 -3.00 4.27
N GLN A 34 1.26 -2.24 5.32
CA GLN A 34 1.20 -0.78 5.29
C GLN A 34 2.27 -0.19 6.20
N ALA A 35 2.76 0.99 5.84
CA ALA A 35 3.75 1.71 6.64
C ALA A 35 3.42 3.20 6.67
N GLU A 36 3.79 3.90 7.73
CA GLU A 36 3.66 5.35 7.81
C GLU A 36 4.95 6.02 7.32
N TYR A 37 4.81 6.95 6.38
CA TYR A 37 5.91 7.72 5.82
C TYR A 37 5.50 9.19 5.64
N HIS A 38 6.14 10.10 6.38
CA HIS A 38 5.82 11.55 6.38
C HIS A 38 4.32 11.83 6.54
N ASP A 39 3.70 11.29 7.60
CA ASP A 39 2.27 11.46 7.91
C ASP A 39 1.33 10.93 6.82
N ARG A 40 1.81 9.95 6.04
CA ARG A 40 1.02 9.27 5.02
C ARG A 40 1.18 7.77 5.13
N THR A 41 0.06 7.08 5.13
CA THR A 41 0.03 5.62 5.02
C THR A 41 0.36 5.22 3.58
N ILE A 42 1.44 4.48 3.40
CA ILE A 42 1.81 3.85 2.14
C ILE A 42 1.44 2.37 2.18
N PHE A 43 0.87 1.88 1.09
CA PHE A 43 0.55 0.47 0.94
C PHE A 43 1.62 -0.25 0.16
N LEU A 44 2.01 -1.44 0.59
CA LEU A 44 3.07 -2.24 -0.03
C LEU A 44 2.47 -3.56 -0.51
N CYS A 45 2.92 -4.05 -1.66
CA CYS A 45 2.32 -5.23 -2.26
C CYS A 45 2.77 -6.56 -1.64
N THR A 46 3.91 -6.57 -0.94
CA THR A 46 4.51 -7.76 -0.31
C THR A 46 5.38 -7.38 0.88
N GLU A 47 5.68 -8.34 1.75
CA GLU A 47 6.63 -8.19 2.85
C GLU A 47 8.04 -7.82 2.36
N VAL A 48 8.43 -8.26 1.16
CA VAL A 48 9.71 -7.88 0.54
C VAL A 48 9.75 -6.38 0.28
N CYS A 49 8.65 -5.79 -0.20
CA CYS A 49 8.55 -4.35 -0.38
C CYS A 49 8.59 -3.61 0.98
N LEU A 50 7.95 -4.18 2.01
CA LEU A 50 8.04 -3.64 3.37
C LEU A 50 9.48 -3.66 3.89
N GLY A 51 10.20 -4.78 3.73
CA GLY A 51 11.61 -4.87 4.13
C GLY A 51 12.52 -3.89 3.38
N ALA A 52 12.29 -3.72 2.07
CA ALA A 52 13.01 -2.73 1.27
C ALA A 52 12.70 -1.29 1.71
N PHE A 53 11.43 -1.00 2.04
CA PHE A 53 11.02 0.28 2.58
C PHE A 53 11.61 0.53 3.98
N LEU A 54 11.63 -0.46 4.87
CA LEU A 54 12.23 -0.33 6.21
C LEU A 54 13.75 -0.14 6.16
N SER A 55 14.41 -0.70 5.14
CA SER A 55 15.86 -0.55 4.94
C SER A 55 16.22 0.87 4.49
N ASP A 56 15.52 1.39 3.48
CA ASP A 56 15.74 2.73 2.94
C ASP A 56 14.41 3.37 2.47
N PRO A 57 13.62 3.95 3.39
CA PRO A 57 12.27 4.42 3.06
C PRO A 57 12.31 5.59 2.08
N ASP A 58 13.28 6.49 2.25
CA ASP A 58 13.43 7.68 1.39
C ASP A 58 13.78 7.31 -0.05
N ARG A 59 14.72 6.38 -0.22
CA ARG A 59 15.14 5.88 -1.54
C ARG A 59 14.03 5.06 -2.20
N PHE A 60 13.37 4.20 -1.44
CA PHE A 60 12.29 3.36 -1.93
C PHE A 60 11.10 4.20 -2.38
N VAL A 61 10.69 5.18 -1.57
CA VAL A 61 9.64 6.13 -1.95
C VAL A 61 10.12 6.97 -3.13
N ALA A 62 11.30 7.58 -3.11
CA ALA A 62 11.80 8.41 -4.23
C ALA A 62 11.84 7.66 -5.57
N ALA A 63 12.23 6.38 -5.57
CA ALA A 63 12.22 5.54 -6.77
C ALA A 63 10.81 5.36 -7.35
N HIS A 64 9.81 5.28 -6.47
CA HIS A 64 8.41 5.05 -6.81
C HIS A 64 7.55 6.33 -6.89
N LYS A 65 8.07 7.45 -6.38
CA LYS A 65 7.45 8.80 -6.35
C LYS A 65 7.40 9.44 -7.74
N LYS A 66 7.94 8.79 -8.78
CA LYS A 66 7.85 9.27 -10.17
C LYS A 66 6.40 9.40 -10.67
N SER A 67 5.44 8.68 -10.09
CA SER A 67 4.01 8.91 -10.34
C SER A 67 3.38 10.02 -9.49
N TYR A 68 4.05 10.49 -8.42
CA TYR A 68 3.57 11.57 -7.56
C TYR A 68 3.92 12.97 -8.08
N LYS A 69 4.87 13.09 -9.02
CA LYS A 69 5.24 14.36 -9.66
C LYS A 69 4.73 14.43 -11.10
N LYS A 70 3.46 14.83 -11.27
CA LYS A 70 3.03 15.56 -12.47
C LYS A 70 1.78 16.42 -12.24
N GLN A 71 1.80 17.30 -11.23
CA GLN A 71 0.87 18.41 -11.12
C GLN A 71 1.58 19.62 -10.47
N ASN A 72 2.37 20.33 -11.29
CA ASN A 72 2.80 21.75 -11.23
C ASN A 72 4.04 21.83 -12.14
N SER A 73 4.21 22.74 -13.10
CA SER A 73 3.51 23.97 -13.45
C SER A 73 4.30 24.53 -14.64
N GLU A 74 3.63 24.92 -15.73
CA GLU A 74 4.04 26.02 -16.61
C GLU A 74 2.82 26.54 -17.38
#